data_AF-A0A7S3ICL9-F1
#
_entry.id   AF-A0A7S3ICL9-F1
#
_cell.length_a   1.000
_cell.length_b   1.000
_cell.length_c   1.000
_cell.angle_alpha   90.00
_cell.angle_beta   90.00
_cell.angle_gamma   90.00
#
_symmetry.space_group_name_H-M   'P 1'
#
loop_
_entity.id
_entity.type
_entity.pdbx_description
1 polymer ?
#
loop_
_entity_poly.entity_id
_entity_poly.type
_entity_poly.pdbx_seq_one_letter_code
_entity_poly.pdbx_strand_id
1 'polypeptide(L)'
;QGFVMNLMTRVIDNIQISIKNIHLRYEDSINLKAPLSLGLTLQKLEIETTNENWVSQFIDRTFQENKLKPIQKIIKLSNLGLYCNPNDSHERQVSRLTD
;
A
#
# COMPACT_ATOMS: atom_id res chain seq x y z
N GLN A 1 30.69 -8.30 -7.29
CA GLN A 1 29.29 -7.83 -7.22
C GLN A 1 29.02 -7.51 -5.76
N GLY A 2 28.89 -6.25 -5.29
CA GLY A 2 28.84 -6.10 -3.82
C GLY A 2 28.33 -4.78 -3.25
N PHE A 3 28.75 -3.63 -3.79
CA PHE A 3 28.43 -2.36 -3.15
C PHE A 3 26.94 -1.97 -3.30
N VAL A 4 26.42 -1.96 -4.52
CA VAL A 4 25.02 -1.59 -4.80
C VAL A 4 24.05 -2.56 -4.13
N MET A 5 24.35 -3.87 -4.16
CA MET A 5 23.53 -4.88 -3.48
C MET A 5 23.48 -4.62 -1.97
N ASN A 6 24.63 -4.39 -1.33
CA ASN A 6 24.68 -4.11 0.10
C ASN A 6 23.99 -2.79 0.47
N LEU A 7 24.08 -1.78 -0.40
CA LEU A 7 23.34 -0.53 -0.22
C LEU A 7 21.82 -0.76 -0.32
N MET A 8 21.37 -1.48 -1.34
CA MET A 8 19.96 -1.84 -1.51
C MET A 8 19.43 -2.63 -0.32
N THR A 9 20.19 -3.60 0.19
CA THR A 9 19.80 -4.35 1.40
C THR A 9 19.61 -3.43 2.58
N ARG A 10 20.57 -2.52 2.86
CA ARG A 10 20.46 -1.57 3.98
C ARG A 10 19.27 -0.62 3.84
N VAL A 11 18.94 -0.22 2.62
CA VAL A 11 17.75 0.59 2.33
C VAL A 11 16.49 -0.21 2.62
N ILE A 12 16.37 -1.42 2.08
CA ILE A 12 15.20 -2.30 2.26
C ILE A 12 15.01 -2.68 3.74
N ASP A 13 16.10 -2.88 4.49
CA ASP A 13 16.06 -3.22 5.91
C ASP A 13 15.30 -2.19 6.72
N ASN A 14 15.48 -0.90 6.43
CA ASN A 14 14.99 0.19 7.26
C ASN A 14 13.99 1.10 6.57
N ILE A 15 13.52 0.72 5.37
CA ILE A 15 12.51 1.51 4.67
C ILE A 15 11.21 1.54 5.47
N GLN A 16 10.74 2.76 5.73
CA GLN A 16 9.42 3.06 6.26
C GLN A 16 8.59 3.70 5.15
N ILE A 17 7.41 3.14 4.89
CA ILE A 17 6.51 3.59 3.83
C ILE A 17 5.20 4.04 4.49
N SER A 18 4.73 5.24 4.16
CA SER A 18 3.40 5.73 4.58
C SER A 18 2.68 6.29 3.37
N ILE A 19 1.67 5.57 2.87
CA ILE A 19 0.81 6.01 1.77
C ILE A 19 -0.56 6.35 2.36
N LYS A 20 -1.09 7.52 1.99
CA LYS A 20 -2.36 8.04 2.50
C LYS A 20 -3.36 8.20 1.36
N ASN A 21 -4.64 8.18 1.71
CA ASN A 21 -5.77 8.45 0.80
C ASN A 21 -5.73 7.57 -0.46
N ILE A 22 -5.54 6.27 -0.26
CA ILE A 22 -5.54 5.29 -1.35
C ILE A 22 -6.99 5.02 -1.76
N HIS A 23 -7.24 5.12 -3.07
CA HIS A 23 -8.50 4.72 -3.68
C HIS A 23 -8.20 3.99 -4.99
N LEU A 24 -8.39 2.67 -4.98
CA LEU A 24 -8.34 1.86 -6.19
C LEU A 24 -9.78 1.67 -6.67
N ARG A 25 -10.03 1.93 -7.95
CA ARG A 25 -11.32 1.74 -8.59
C ARG A 25 -11.13 0.93 -9.86
N TYR A 26 -11.81 -0.19 -9.94
CA TYR A 26 -11.92 -1.01 -11.13
C TYR A 26 -13.29 -0.73 -11.76
N GLU A 27 -13.26 -0.22 -12.98
CA GLU A 27 -14.46 0.09 -13.77
C GLU A 27 -14.54 -0.90 -14.94
N ASP A 28 -15.69 -1.55 -15.10
CA ASP A 28 -15.99 -2.36 -16.27
C ASP A 28 -17.24 -1.84 -16.96
N SER A 29 -17.03 -1.30 -18.16
CA SER A 29 -18.06 -0.73 -19.02
C SER A 29 -18.27 -1.51 -20.32
N ILE A 30 -17.48 -2.55 -20.58
CA ILE A 30 -17.43 -3.24 -21.89
C ILE A 30 -17.72 -4.74 -21.77
N ASN A 31 -17.24 -5.41 -20.71
CA ASN A 31 -17.31 -6.88 -20.64
C ASN A 31 -18.50 -7.40 -19.82
N LEU A 32 -19.04 -6.60 -18.89
CA LEU A 32 -20.25 -6.96 -18.15
C LEU A 32 -21.53 -6.51 -18.86
N LYS A 33 -22.61 -7.29 -18.68
CA LYS A 33 -23.96 -6.96 -19.19
C LYS A 33 -24.54 -5.66 -18.60
N ALA A 34 -23.93 -5.10 -17.55
CA ALA A 34 -24.28 -3.84 -16.93
C ALA A 34 -23.02 -3.15 -16.38
N PRO A 35 -22.93 -1.80 -16.43
CA PRO A 35 -21.74 -1.08 -15.98
C PRO A 35 -21.53 -1.20 -14.47
N LEU A 36 -20.36 -1.68 -14.08
CA LEU A 36 -20.01 -1.99 -12.69
C LEU A 36 -18.74 -1.24 -12.29
N SER A 37 -18.80 -0.61 -11.11
CA SER A 37 -17.62 -0.03 -10.46
C SER A 37 -17.35 -0.72 -9.13
N LEU A 38 -16.21 -1.37 -9.03
CA LEU A 38 -15.68 -1.93 -7.78
C LEU A 38 -14.60 -0.99 -7.27
N GLY A 39 -14.52 -0.80 -5.96
CA GLY A 39 -13.42 -0.03 -5.41
C GLY A 39 -13.00 -0.43 -4.02
N LEU A 40 -11.75 -0.14 -3.73
CA LEU A 40 -11.08 -0.30 -2.46
C LEU A 40 -10.60 1.07 -2.02
N THR A 41 -10.96 1.46 -0.80
CA THR A 41 -10.47 2.68 -0.17
C THR A 41 -9.64 2.33 1.05
N LEU A 42 -8.57 3.07 1.27
CA LEU A 42 -7.74 2.94 2.45
C LEU A 42 -7.21 4.31 2.83
N GLN A 43 -7.52 4.78 4.03
CA GLN A 43 -7.07 6.09 4.49
C GLN A 43 -5.55 6.12 4.68
N LYS A 44 -4.96 5.02 5.19
CA LYS A 44 -3.54 4.93 5.48
C LYS A 44 -3.02 3.50 5.37
N LEU A 45 -1.91 3.34 4.65
CA LEU A 45 -1.06 2.15 4.62
C LEU A 45 0.30 2.56 5.18
N GLU A 46 0.72 1.92 6.27
CA GLU A 46 2.07 2.09 6.81
C GLU A 46 2.81 0.77 6.83
N ILE A 47 4.07 0.80 6.45
CA ILE A 47 4.98 -0.34 6.50
C ILE A 47 6.22 0.12 7.27
N GLU A 48 6.54 -0.58 8.36
CA GLU A 48 7.64 -0.26 9.26
C GLU A 48 8.44 -1.52 9.57
N THR A 49 9.76 -1.38 9.74
CA THR A 49 10.60 -2.46 10.25
C THR A 49 10.45 -2.56 11.76
N THR A 50 10.26 -3.77 12.27
CA THR A 50 10.09 -4.04 13.70
C THR A 50 11.13 -5.01 14.23
N ASN A 51 11.26 -5.03 15.55
CA ASN A 51 11.96 -6.10 16.27
C ASN A 51 11.02 -7.25 16.62
N GLU A 52 11.59 -8.26 17.29
CA GLU A 52 10.90 -9.49 17.72
C GLU A 52 9.67 -9.25 18.60
N ASN A 53 9.58 -8.08 19.24
CA ASN A 53 8.46 -7.68 20.07
C ASN A 53 7.44 -6.80 19.32
N TRP A 54 7.51 -6.74 17.98
CA TRP A 54 6.65 -5.92 17.12
C TRP A 54 6.74 -4.41 17.38
N VAL A 55 7.84 -3.97 18.00
CA VAL A 55 8.13 -2.56 18.23
C VAL A 55 8.96 -2.04 17.05
N SER A 56 8.57 -0.89 16.50
CA SER A 56 9.29 -0.24 15.40
C SER A 56 10.73 0.04 15.81
N GLN A 57 11.70 -0.47 15.03
CA GLN A 57 13.12 -0.37 15.36
C GLN A 57 13.96 -0.31 14.08
N PHE A 58 15.01 0.51 14.12
CA PHE A 58 16.06 0.54 13.11
C PHE A 58 17.03 -0.64 13.29
N ILE A 59 17.29 -1.39 12.22
CA ILE A 59 18.22 -2.51 12.18
C ILE A 59 19.55 -2.03 11.59
N ASP A 60 20.59 -1.99 12.41
CA ASP A 60 21.95 -1.73 11.96
C ASP A 60 22.72 -3.05 11.80
N ARG A 61 22.97 -3.43 10.54
CA ARG A 61 23.74 -4.64 10.17
C ARG A 61 25.25 -4.55 10.40
N THR A 62 25.77 -3.43 10.92
CA THR A 62 27.18 -3.34 11.32
C THR A 62 27.47 -4.13 12.59
N PHE A 63 26.50 -4.25 13.50
CA PHE A 63 26.62 -5.06 14.72
C PHE A 63 26.52 -6.56 14.38
N GLN A 64 27.41 -7.36 14.99
CA GLN A 64 27.50 -8.81 14.70
C GLN A 64 26.19 -9.55 15.03
N GLU A 65 25.49 -9.13 16.08
CA GLU A 65 24.18 -9.66 16.48
C GLU A 65 23.07 -9.47 15.43
N ASN A 66 23.16 -8.41 14.61
CA ASN A 66 22.13 -8.04 13.65
C ASN A 66 22.41 -8.55 12.23
N LYS A 67 23.63 -9.05 11.94
CA LYS A 67 24.01 -9.49 10.58
C LYS A 67 23.11 -10.59 10.03
N LEU A 68 22.78 -11.57 10.88
CA LEU A 68 21.98 -12.75 10.54
C LEU A 68 20.54 -12.65 11.03
N LYS A 69 20.18 -11.52 11.67
CA LYS A 69 18.84 -11.34 12.22
C LYS A 69 17.80 -11.22 11.08
N PRO A 70 16.69 -11.96 11.13
CA PRO A 70 15.63 -11.83 10.15
C PRO A 70 14.96 -10.45 10.25
N ILE A 71 14.61 -9.88 9.11
CA ILE A 71 13.86 -8.61 9.04
C ILE A 71 12.39 -8.93 9.30
N GLN A 72 11.79 -8.23 10.26
CA GLN A 72 10.35 -8.23 10.46
C GLN A 72 9.79 -6.89 10.01
N LYS A 73 8.70 -6.93 9.24
CA LYS A 73 7.98 -5.73 8.81
C LYS A 73 6.53 -5.84 9.25
N ILE A 74 6.03 -4.79 9.89
CA ILE A 74 4.63 -4.66 10.24
C ILE A 74 3.93 -3.79 9.20
N ILE A 75 2.72 -4.18 8.82
CA ILE A 75 1.85 -3.42 7.92
C ILE A 75 0.65 -2.96 8.74
N LYS A 76 0.41 -1.64 8.79
CA LYS A 76 -0.73 -1.04 9.47
C LYS A 76 -1.68 -0.45 8.43
N LEU A 77 -2.94 -0.88 8.49
CA LEU A 77 -4.02 -0.44 7.62
C LEU A 77 -5.01 0.36 8.45
N SER A 78 -5.37 1.57 7.99
CA SER A 78 -6.41 2.39 8.64
C SER A 78 -7.55 2.65 7.68
N ASN A 79 -8.78 2.44 8.17
CA ASN A 79 -10.02 2.69 7.45
C ASN A 79 -10.05 2.05 6.06
N LEU A 80 -9.92 0.71 6.04
CA LEU A 80 -10.07 -0.10 4.83
C LEU A 80 -11.56 -0.24 4.52
N GLY A 81 -11.95 0.19 3.32
CA GLY A 81 -13.31 0.07 2.80
C GLY A 81 -13.31 -0.63 1.45
N LEU A 82 -14.40 -1.33 1.19
CA LEU A 82 -14.71 -1.90 -0.13
C LEU A 82 -16.09 -1.40 -0.54
N TYR A 83 -16.26 -1.08 -1.82
CA TYR A 83 -17.56 -0.77 -2.37
C TYR A 83 -17.76 -1.43 -3.73
N CYS A 84 -19.03 -1.64 -4.04
CA CYS A 84 -19.49 -2.17 -5.31
C CYS A 84 -20.69 -1.34 -5.75
N ASN A 85 -20.59 -0.70 -6.91
CA ASN A 85 -21.63 0.13 -7.50
C ASN A 85 -22.10 -0.49 -8.82
N PRO A 86 -23.26 -1.18 -8.85
CA PRO A 86 -23.74 -1.92 -10.01
C PRO A 86 -24.47 -1.08 -11.08
N ASN A 87 -24.54 0.24 -10.92
CA ASN A 87 -25.22 1.16 -11.85
C ASN A 87 -24.36 2.36 -12.19
N ASP A 88 -23.08 2.12 -12.48
CA ASP A 88 -22.14 3.19 -12.74
C ASP A 88 -22.20 3.64 -14.20
N SER A 89 -23.30 4.29 -14.56
CA SER A 89 -23.53 4.82 -15.91
C SER A 89 -22.67 6.08 -16.17
N HIS A 90 -21.89 6.08 -17.26
CA HIS A 90 -21.03 7.18 -17.71
C HIS A 90 -21.75 8.55 -17.88
N GLU A 91 -23.08 8.59 -17.95
CA GLU A 91 -23.87 9.82 -18.15
C GLU A 91 -23.81 10.82 -16.96
N ARG A 92 -23.34 10.41 -15.77
CA ARG A 92 -23.30 11.29 -14.58
C ARG A 92 -22.13 12.28 -14.55
N GLN A 93 -21.15 12.17 -15.46
CA GLN A 93 -20.02 13.11 -15.45
C GLN A 93 -20.28 14.38 -16.26
N VAL A 94 -21.13 14.34 -17.30
CA VAL A 94 -21.40 15.52 -18.16
C VAL A 94 -22.34 16.52 -17.48
N SER A 95 -23.25 16.05 -16.63
CA SER A 95 -24.24 16.89 -15.93
C SER A 95 -23.68 17.68 -14.75
N ARG A 96 -22.46 17.41 -14.29
CA ARG A 96 -21.78 18.19 -13.22
C ARG A 96 -20.91 19.34 -13.72
N LEU A 97 -20.74 19.49 -15.03
CA LEU A 97 -19.97 20.58 -15.64
C LEU A 97 -20.87 21.69 -16.21
N THR A 98 -22.19 21.54 -16.10
CA THR A 98 -23.19 22.48 -16.65
C THR A 98 -24.05 23.18 -15.60
N ASP A 99 -23.70 23.08 -14.31
CA ASP A 99 -24.27 23.89 -13.22
C ASP A 99 -23.21 24.78 -12.58
#